data_AF-A0A132GTS7-F1
#
_entry.id   AF-A0A132GTS7-F1
#
_cell.length_a   1.000
_cell.length_b   1.000
_cell.length_c   1.000
_cell.angle_alpha   90.00
_cell.angle_beta   90.00
_cell.angle_gamma   90.00
#
_symmetry.space_group_name_H-M   'P 1'
#
loop_
_entity.id
_entity.type
_entity.pdbx_description
1 polymer ?
#
loop_
_entity_poly.entity_id
_entity_poly.type
_entity_poly.pdbx_seq_one_letter_code
_entity_poly.pdbx_strand_id
1 'polypeptide(L)'
;MKKICFAILLMASLAGCKKSDWREPYSGSFDFMCRKSTMVSTENGWEERWVDTSYLTSNVVKENTDRIKIQFGTGTIGVNLESGDSLTMTVKPIIKENGELEFPSAEYPQGGHNHIDGKYITTDTIKVNIKYAYLNGGYDKYYVVGTRSH
;
A
#
# COMPACT_ATOMS: atom_id res chain seq x y z
N MET A 1 52.39 25.96 24.24
CA MET A 1 51.04 26.23 23.66
C MET A 1 50.58 25.03 22.83
N LYS A 2 50.00 23.98 23.44
CA LYS A 2 49.56 22.73 22.75
C LYS A 2 48.43 22.02 23.51
N LYS A 3 47.36 22.72 23.91
CA LYS A 3 46.24 22.10 24.66
C LYS A 3 44.83 22.45 24.16
N ILE A 4 44.69 23.14 23.02
CA ILE A 4 43.38 23.62 22.56
C ILE A 4 42.81 22.80 21.39
N CYS A 5 43.64 22.06 20.65
CA CYS A 5 43.17 21.37 19.43
C CYS A 5 42.43 20.03 19.67
N PHE A 6 42.52 19.41 20.85
CA PHE A 6 41.89 18.09 21.10
C PHE A 6 40.40 18.18 21.48
N ALA A 7 39.92 19.34 21.93
CA ALA A 7 38.52 19.50 22.36
C ALA A 7 37.55 19.70 21.17
N ILE A 8 38.04 20.17 20.02
CA ILE A 8 37.20 20.45 18.85
C ILE A 8 36.90 19.17 18.05
N LEU A 9 37.81 18.18 18.05
CA LEU A 9 37.57 16.91 17.37
C LEU A 9 36.53 16.00 18.08
N LEU A 10 36.37 16.12 19.41
CA LEU A 10 35.43 15.28 20.16
C LEU A 10 33.98 15.82 20.11
N MET A 11 33.78 17.11 19.84
CA MET A 11 32.45 17.69 19.65
C MET A 11 31.89 17.47 18.24
N ALA A 12 32.73 17.14 17.26
CA ALA A 12 32.30 16.81 15.90
C ALA A 12 31.72 15.39 15.77
N SER A 13 32.04 14.47 16.71
CA SER A 13 31.50 13.10 16.72
C SER A 13 30.15 12.97 17.44
N LEU A 14 29.65 14.05 18.05
CA LEU A 14 28.31 14.12 18.66
C LEU A 14 27.29 14.81 17.75
N ALA A 15 27.65 15.12 16.50
CA ALA A 15 26.69 15.37 15.44
C ALA A 15 25.89 14.08 15.25
N GLY A 16 24.83 13.95 16.05
CA GLY A 16 24.04 12.75 16.18
C GLY A 16 23.72 12.20 14.80
N CYS A 17 24.24 11.01 14.51
CA CYS A 17 23.70 10.15 13.48
C CYS A 17 22.23 9.93 13.86
N LYS A 18 21.35 10.83 13.41
CA LYS A 18 19.91 10.60 13.47
C LYS A 18 19.74 9.28 12.74
N LYS A 19 19.35 8.25 13.48
CA LYS A 19 19.05 6.93 12.90
C LYS A 19 18.08 7.21 11.76
N SER A 20 18.55 7.01 10.52
CA SER A 20 17.75 7.23 9.33
C SER A 20 16.45 6.47 9.54
N ASP A 21 15.32 7.16 9.41
CA ASP A 21 14.04 6.48 9.40
C ASP A 21 14.05 5.55 8.20
N TRP A 22 14.12 4.24 8.46
CA TRP A 22 14.27 3.23 7.42
C TRP A 22 13.05 3.20 6.48
N ARG A 23 11.95 3.89 6.84
CA ARG A 23 10.74 4.02 6.07
C ARG A 23 10.78 5.14 5.02
N GLU A 24 11.76 6.04 5.11
CA GLU A 24 11.92 7.15 4.17
C GLU A 24 11.86 6.70 2.69
N PRO A 25 12.56 5.61 2.28
CA PRO A 25 12.55 5.15 0.90
C PRO A 25 11.19 4.64 0.42
N TYR A 26 10.26 4.33 1.33
CA TYR A 26 8.93 3.81 0.99
C TYR A 26 7.84 4.89 0.98
N SER A 27 8.22 6.16 1.16
CA SER A 27 7.30 7.28 1.22
C SER A 27 7.42 8.16 -0.02
N GLY A 28 6.34 8.82 -0.43
CA GLY A 28 6.34 9.72 -1.59
C GLY A 28 5.04 9.68 -2.39
N SER A 29 5.07 10.31 -3.56
CA SER A 29 3.97 10.29 -4.52
C SER A 29 4.03 9.03 -5.37
N PHE A 30 2.89 8.38 -5.58
CA PHE A 30 2.76 7.17 -6.38
C PHE A 30 1.57 7.26 -7.32
N ASP A 31 1.77 6.83 -8.56
CA ASP A 31 0.71 6.55 -9.51
C ASP A 31 0.29 5.10 -9.36
N PHE A 32 -0.96 4.89 -8.96
CA PHE A 32 -1.54 3.57 -8.77
C PHE A 32 -2.38 3.16 -9.98
N MET A 33 -2.29 1.89 -10.33
CA MET A 33 -3.19 1.22 -11.24
C MET A 33 -3.92 0.14 -10.43
N CYS A 34 -5.25 0.13 -10.50
CA CYS A 34 -6.09 -0.87 -9.87
C CYS A 34 -6.79 -1.69 -10.96
N ARG A 35 -6.67 -3.01 -10.91
CA ARG A 35 -7.44 -3.93 -11.76
C ARG A 35 -8.41 -4.73 -10.91
N LYS A 36 -9.69 -4.76 -11.31
CA LYS A 36 -10.74 -5.50 -10.62
C LYS A 36 -11.08 -6.79 -11.37
N SER A 37 -11.23 -7.88 -10.63
CA SER A 37 -11.96 -9.06 -11.07
C SER A 37 -13.03 -9.44 -10.06
N THR A 38 -14.05 -10.15 -10.53
CA THR A 38 -15.14 -10.69 -9.70
C THR A 38 -15.19 -12.18 -9.92
N MET A 39 -15.22 -12.93 -8.83
CA MET A 39 -15.53 -14.35 -8.86
C MET A 39 -17.03 -14.55 -8.80
N VAL A 40 -17.58 -15.17 -9.84
CA VAL A 40 -19.00 -15.45 -9.98
C VAL A 40 -19.25 -16.96 -9.92
N SER A 41 -20.35 -17.34 -9.26
CA SER A 41 -20.83 -18.72 -9.31
C SER A 41 -21.56 -18.95 -10.63
N THR A 42 -21.31 -20.11 -11.24
CA THR A 42 -21.88 -20.56 -12.52
C THR A 42 -22.38 -21.99 -12.36
N GLU A 43 -23.14 -22.48 -13.34
CA GLU A 43 -23.60 -23.87 -13.37
C GLU A 43 -22.43 -24.89 -13.37
N ASN A 44 -21.24 -24.47 -13.81
CA ASN A 44 -20.04 -25.31 -13.91
C ASN A 44 -19.01 -25.04 -12.79
N GLY A 45 -19.40 -24.32 -11.72
CA GLY A 45 -18.51 -23.96 -10.62
C GLY A 45 -18.21 -22.47 -10.57
N TRP A 46 -16.97 -22.08 -10.27
CA TRP A 46 -16.58 -20.68 -10.08
C TRP A 46 -15.77 -20.14 -11.26
N GLU A 47 -16.13 -18.96 -11.74
CA GLU A 47 -15.46 -18.29 -12.86
C GLU A 47 -14.93 -16.93 -12.41
N GLU A 48 -13.69 -16.59 -12.81
CA GLU A 48 -13.13 -15.26 -12.62
C GLU A 48 -13.41 -14.38 -13.84
N ARG A 49 -14.13 -13.27 -13.63
CA ARG A 49 -14.39 -12.28 -14.68
C ARG A 49 -13.65 -11.00 -14.39
N TRP A 50 -12.83 -10.56 -15.34
CA TRP A 50 -12.19 -9.26 -15.29
C TRP A 50 -13.20 -8.19 -15.61
N VAL A 51 -13.35 -7.23 -14.70
CA VAL A 51 -14.38 -6.20 -14.79
C VAL A 51 -13.77 -4.93 -15.37
N ASP A 52 -12.70 -4.41 -14.75
CA ASP A 52 -12.17 -3.09 -15.11
C ASP A 52 -10.69 -2.90 -14.75
N THR A 53 -10.10 -1.86 -15.35
CA THR A 53 -8.80 -1.29 -14.97
C THR A 53 -8.97 0.22 -14.77
N SER A 54 -8.59 0.72 -13.60
CA SER A 54 -8.66 2.14 -13.24
C SER A 54 -7.28 2.66 -12.85
N TYR A 55 -6.99 3.91 -13.20
CA TYR A 55 -5.79 4.62 -12.77
C TYR A 55 -6.14 5.57 -11.61
N LEU A 56 -5.32 5.55 -10.57
CA LEU A 56 -5.51 6.21 -9.30
C LEU A 56 -4.23 6.96 -8.94
N THR A 57 -4.22 8.30 -8.93
CA THR A 57 -3.07 9.02 -8.37
C THR A 57 -3.24 9.18 -6.87
N SER A 58 -2.19 8.90 -6.09
CA SER A 58 -2.24 9.11 -4.64
C SER A 58 -0.87 9.22 -3.96
N ASN A 59 -0.88 9.57 -2.67
CA ASN A 59 0.32 9.73 -1.87
C ASN A 59 0.46 8.60 -0.83
N VAL A 60 1.69 8.11 -0.67
CA VAL A 60 2.08 7.25 0.45
C VAL A 60 2.81 8.09 1.48
N VAL A 61 2.28 8.14 2.70
CA VAL A 61 2.75 9.05 3.76
C VAL A 61 3.11 8.26 5.01
N LYS A 62 4.22 8.62 5.68
CA LYS A 62 4.55 8.10 7.01
C LYS A 62 3.52 8.58 8.03
N GLU A 63 3.07 7.71 8.92
CA GLU A 63 2.10 8.09 9.96
C GLU A 63 2.71 8.03 11.36
N ASN A 64 2.99 6.82 11.88
CA ASN A 64 3.58 6.54 13.19
C ASN A 64 4.69 5.47 13.04
N THR A 65 5.42 5.12 14.10
CA THR A 65 6.75 4.45 14.10
C THR A 65 6.99 3.31 13.09
N ASP A 66 5.96 2.56 12.75
CA ASP A 66 6.01 1.35 11.93
C ASP A 66 4.99 1.34 10.78
N ARG A 67 4.18 2.39 10.59
CA ARG A 67 3.14 2.41 9.55
C ARG A 67 3.38 3.42 8.44
N ILE A 68 2.80 3.07 7.30
CA ILE A 68 2.56 3.98 6.18
C ILE A 68 1.05 4.08 5.93
N LYS A 69 0.60 5.26 5.54
CA LYS A 69 -0.75 5.50 5.04
C LYS A 69 -0.69 5.45 3.52
N ILE A 70 -1.45 4.52 2.94
CA ILE A 70 -1.68 4.44 1.50
C ILE A 70 -3.13 4.84 1.27
N GLN A 71 -3.33 5.98 0.64
CA GLN A 71 -4.64 6.33 0.11
C GLN A 71 -4.69 5.76 -1.30
N PHE A 72 -5.71 5.01 -1.67
CA PHE A 72 -6.03 4.73 -3.06
C PHE A 72 -6.97 5.87 -3.48
N GLY A 73 -6.59 6.63 -4.51
CA GLY A 73 -7.37 7.78 -4.99
C GLY A 73 -8.80 7.39 -5.38
N THR A 74 -9.64 8.37 -5.72
CA THR A 74 -11.00 8.09 -6.21
C THR A 74 -10.92 7.53 -7.63
N GLY A 75 -11.20 6.24 -7.81
CA GLY A 75 -11.34 5.65 -9.14
C GLY A 75 -12.73 5.10 -9.33
N THR A 76 -13.39 5.50 -10.40
CA THR A 76 -14.61 4.85 -10.87
C THR A 76 -14.24 3.47 -11.39
N ILE A 77 -14.88 2.45 -10.84
CA ILE A 77 -14.76 1.02 -11.17
C ILE A 77 -16.13 0.59 -11.69
N GLY A 78 -16.31 0.60 -13.00
CA GLY A 78 -17.49 0.05 -13.62
C GLY A 78 -17.42 0.12 -15.14
N VAL A 79 -18.11 -0.81 -15.78
CA VAL A 79 -18.21 -0.95 -17.25
C VAL A 79 -18.84 0.28 -17.93
N ASN A 80 -19.38 1.21 -17.16
CA ASN A 80 -20.00 2.46 -17.62
C ASN A 80 -19.48 3.64 -16.80
N LEU A 81 -18.89 4.63 -17.46
CA LEU A 81 -18.30 5.84 -16.83
C LEU A 81 -19.34 6.66 -16.03
N GLU A 82 -20.63 6.45 -16.30
CA GLU A 82 -21.74 7.13 -15.63
C GLU A 82 -22.25 6.44 -14.35
N SER A 83 -21.87 5.18 -14.11
CA SER A 83 -22.44 4.36 -13.01
C SER A 83 -21.44 3.45 -12.30
N GLY A 84 -20.14 3.66 -12.46
CA GLY A 84 -19.14 2.81 -11.81
C GLY A 84 -19.03 3.05 -10.30
N ASP A 85 -18.70 1.99 -9.58
CA ASP A 85 -18.40 2.02 -8.14
C ASP A 85 -17.12 2.81 -7.90
N SER A 86 -17.14 3.86 -7.07
CA SER A 86 -15.90 4.53 -6.70
C SER A 86 -15.12 3.69 -5.67
N LEU A 87 -13.94 3.18 -6.01
CA LEU A 87 -13.02 2.68 -4.98
C LEU A 87 -12.29 3.87 -4.37
N THR A 88 -12.75 4.29 -3.21
CA THR A 88 -11.97 5.15 -2.32
C THR A 88 -11.61 4.32 -1.11
N MET A 89 -10.35 3.89 -1.01
CA MET A 89 -9.91 3.11 0.14
C MET A 89 -8.62 3.69 0.69
N THR A 90 -8.57 3.91 2.01
CA THR A 90 -7.34 4.27 2.71
C THR A 90 -6.94 3.11 3.59
N VAL A 91 -5.70 2.64 3.44
CA VAL A 91 -5.13 1.58 4.28
C VAL A 91 -3.91 2.10 5.02
N LYS A 92 -3.65 1.54 6.20
CA LYS A 92 -2.60 1.93 7.13
C LYS A 92 -1.79 0.71 7.57
N PRO A 93 -1.17 -0.03 6.64
CA PRO A 93 -0.40 -1.22 7.00
C PRO A 93 0.81 -0.86 7.84
N ILE A 94 1.23 -1.84 8.64
CA ILE A 94 2.56 -1.87 9.25
C ILE A 94 3.53 -2.27 8.15
N ILE A 95 4.52 -1.43 7.88
CA ILE A 95 5.61 -1.76 6.96
C ILE A 95 6.71 -2.48 7.74
N LYS A 96 7.32 -3.50 7.14
CA LYS A 96 8.52 -4.17 7.65
C LYS A 96 9.76 -3.70 6.90
N GLU A 97 10.94 -3.88 7.49
CA GLU A 97 12.21 -3.43 6.88
C GLU A 97 12.46 -4.03 5.49
N ASN A 98 11.96 -5.25 5.24
CA ASN A 98 12.02 -5.93 3.95
C ASN A 98 10.96 -5.46 2.93
N GLY A 99 10.14 -4.47 3.27
CA GLY A 99 9.10 -3.91 2.41
C GLY A 99 7.77 -4.68 2.43
N GLU A 100 7.63 -5.74 3.23
CA GLU A 100 6.32 -6.39 3.44
C GLU A 100 5.35 -5.45 4.14
N LEU A 101 4.07 -5.55 3.76
CA LEU A 101 2.97 -4.82 4.36
C LEU A 101 2.10 -5.77 5.16
N GLU A 102 2.03 -5.53 6.45
CA GLU A 102 1.18 -6.25 7.37
C GLU A 102 -0.10 -5.45 7.62
N PHE A 103 -1.24 -6.12 7.47
CA PHE A 103 -2.58 -5.55 7.64
C PHE A 103 -3.20 -6.19 8.88
N PRO A 104 -3.15 -5.52 10.06
CA PRO A 104 -3.63 -6.09 11.31
C PRO A 104 -5.10 -6.51 11.22
N SER A 105 -5.42 -7.73 11.64
CA SER A 105 -6.77 -8.30 11.53
C SER A 105 -7.84 -7.54 12.32
N ALA A 106 -7.43 -6.79 13.35
CA ALA A 106 -8.31 -5.92 14.14
C ALA A 106 -8.85 -4.72 13.34
N GLU A 107 -8.12 -4.28 12.30
CA GLU A 107 -8.50 -3.16 11.43
C GLU A 107 -8.95 -3.64 10.04
N TYR A 108 -8.39 -4.77 9.59
CA TYR A 108 -8.66 -5.38 8.30
C TYR A 108 -9.12 -6.81 8.51
N PRO A 109 -10.42 -7.06 8.70
CA PRO A 109 -10.95 -8.39 8.95
C PRO A 109 -10.47 -9.39 7.89
N GLN A 110 -9.66 -10.35 8.31
CA GLN A 110 -9.12 -11.41 7.46
C GLN A 110 -9.81 -12.73 7.81
N GLY A 111 -10.27 -13.48 6.81
CA GLY A 111 -10.93 -14.77 7.03
C GLY A 111 -12.00 -15.09 5.98
N GLY A 112 -12.26 -16.39 5.78
CA GLY A 112 -13.17 -16.89 4.75
C GLY A 112 -12.66 -16.52 3.35
N HIS A 113 -13.36 -15.59 2.70
CA HIS A 113 -12.96 -15.04 1.40
C HIS A 113 -12.42 -13.60 1.50
N ASN A 114 -12.31 -13.01 2.69
CA ASN A 114 -11.69 -11.70 2.87
C ASN A 114 -10.18 -11.85 3.10
N HIS A 115 -9.39 -11.16 2.29
CA HIS A 115 -7.94 -11.15 2.44
C HIS A 115 -7.37 -9.83 1.95
N ILE A 116 -6.35 -9.31 2.62
CA ILE A 116 -5.57 -8.17 2.13
C ILE A 116 -4.10 -8.45 2.41
N ASP A 117 -3.29 -8.29 1.38
CA ASP A 117 -1.84 -8.44 1.43
C ASP A 117 -1.17 -7.34 0.59
N GLY A 118 0.12 -7.15 0.83
CA GLY A 118 0.88 -6.22 0.02
C GLY A 118 2.36 -6.26 0.35
N LYS A 119 3.14 -5.69 -0.57
CA LYS A 119 4.58 -5.53 -0.41
C LYS A 119 5.11 -4.48 -1.38
N TYR A 120 6.24 -3.88 -1.01
CA TYR A 120 7.13 -3.24 -1.94
C TYR A 120 7.91 -4.31 -2.71
N ILE A 121 7.85 -4.24 -4.04
CA ILE A 121 8.72 -5.03 -4.93
C ILE A 121 10.08 -4.35 -5.03
N THR A 122 10.05 -3.01 -5.07
CA THR A 122 11.19 -2.10 -4.95
C THR A 122 10.71 -0.89 -4.14
N THR A 123 11.61 0.01 -3.75
CA THR A 123 11.24 1.29 -3.09
C THR A 123 10.32 2.18 -3.94
N ASP A 124 10.24 1.90 -5.24
CA ASP A 124 9.48 2.67 -6.22
C ASP A 124 8.27 1.89 -6.75
N THR A 125 8.05 0.65 -6.29
CA THR A 125 6.93 -0.17 -6.76
C THR A 125 6.29 -0.92 -5.61
N ILE A 126 5.03 -0.60 -5.33
CA ILE A 126 4.19 -1.25 -4.33
C ILE A 126 3.12 -2.10 -5.00
N LYS A 127 2.85 -3.28 -4.45
CA LYS A 127 1.70 -4.11 -4.83
C LYS A 127 0.83 -4.38 -3.61
N VAL A 128 -0.47 -4.27 -3.78
CA VAL A 128 -1.48 -4.60 -2.76
C VAL A 128 -2.57 -5.43 -3.43
N ASN A 129 -2.86 -6.59 -2.88
CA ASN A 129 -3.98 -7.43 -3.30
C ASN A 129 -5.06 -7.37 -2.25
N ILE A 130 -6.29 -7.12 -2.68
CA ILE A 130 -7.45 -7.07 -1.79
C ILE A 130 -8.47 -8.05 -2.34
N LYS A 131 -9.04 -8.87 -1.47
CA LYS A 131 -10.13 -9.79 -1.76
C LYS A 131 -11.26 -9.49 -0.78
N TYR A 132 -12.44 -9.19 -1.30
CA TYR A 132 -13.60 -8.85 -0.49
C TYR A 132 -14.80 -9.69 -0.89
N ALA A 133 -15.33 -10.43 0.07
CA ALA A 133 -16.44 -11.35 -0.09
C ALA A 133 -17.79 -10.65 0.09
N TYR A 134 -18.76 -11.08 -0.70
CA TYR A 134 -20.16 -10.68 -0.55
C TYR A 134 -20.99 -11.84 -0.02
N LEU A 135 -22.15 -11.53 0.55
CA LEU A 135 -23.03 -12.49 1.23
C LEU A 135 -23.46 -13.70 0.37
N ASN A 136 -23.34 -13.63 -0.96
CA ASN A 136 -23.77 -14.66 -1.91
C ASN A 136 -22.62 -15.53 -2.48
N GLY A 137 -21.51 -15.66 -1.75
CA GLY A 137 -20.40 -16.55 -2.12
C GLY A 137 -19.48 -16.03 -3.23
N GLY A 138 -19.88 -14.98 -3.96
CA GLY A 138 -19.00 -14.23 -4.83
C GLY A 138 -18.04 -13.32 -4.04
N TYR A 139 -16.92 -12.98 -4.66
CA TYR A 139 -15.97 -12.02 -4.09
C TYR A 139 -15.26 -11.22 -5.17
N ASP A 140 -14.96 -9.98 -4.87
CA ASP A 140 -14.14 -9.13 -5.71
C ASP A 140 -12.67 -9.28 -5.33
N LYS A 141 -11.81 -9.21 -6.34
CA LYS A 141 -10.37 -9.04 -6.17
C LYS A 141 -9.95 -7.71 -6.77
N TYR A 142 -9.13 -6.97 -6.04
CA TYR A 142 -8.52 -5.74 -6.48
C TYR A 142 -7.01 -5.94 -6.47
N TYR A 143 -6.41 -5.77 -7.64
CA TYR A 143 -4.97 -5.83 -7.86
C TYR A 143 -4.46 -4.42 -8.02
N VAL A 144 -3.85 -3.87 -6.97
CA VAL A 144 -3.37 -2.50 -6.95
C VAL A 144 -1.85 -2.49 -7.08
N VAL A 145 -1.34 -1.77 -8.06
CA VAL A 145 0.09 -1.59 -8.31
C VAL A 145 0.39 -0.10 -8.31
N GLY A 146 1.21 0.37 -7.38
CA GLY A 146 1.69 1.74 -7.33
C GLY A 146 3.12 1.85 -7.85
N THR A 147 3.40 2.83 -8.70
CA THR A 147 4.73 3.20 -9.14
C THR A 147 5.05 4.63 -8.71
N ARG A 148 6.24 4.89 -8.17
CA ARG A 148 6.63 6.23 -7.72
C ARG A 148 6.52 7.23 -8.88
N SER A 149 5.87 8.36 -8.63
CA SER A 149 5.79 9.46 -9.60
C SER A 149 7.13 10.18 -9.69
N HIS A 150 7.57 10.48 -10.92
CA HIS A 150 8.83 11.21 -11.20
C HIS A 150 8.64 12.72 -11.20
#